data_AF-A0A6A4WL99-F1
#
_entry.id   AF-A0A6A4WL99-F1
#
_cell.length_a   1.000
_cell.length_b   1.000
_cell.length_c   1.000
_cell.angle_alpha   90.00
_cell.angle_beta   90.00
_cell.angle_gamma   90.00
#
_symmetry.space_group_name_H-M   'P 1'
#
loop_
_entity.id
_entity.type
_entity.pdbx_description
1 polymer ?
#
loop_
_entity_poly.entity_id
_entity_poly.type
_entity_poly.pdbx_seq_one_letter_code
_entity_poly.pdbx_strand_id
1 'polypeptide(L)'
;MYRTLLSLEAQFPNVRLSRWRRATIWGGASLLDMLLHCMTELLTLDWQWDYVLNLSESDMPVKRMERLTEFLTRNKGKNFLKSHGQSIPSFIMKQGLNHSFYECDHHLWRLGGRKLPRGIAIDGGSDWVCLYRDFVQYVTGMQDELLTGLRTFFNHSLLPAESFFHIALRNSEFCHTLVDNNLHLTNWRRKHGCHCQHKYAVDWCGCSPNDFRPTDMDRIQRTESRDLFFARKFESIISHEAVTMVDKWVHGPLPADLTSLHRHWVCQYHRDDLSAADDAALTFYRSVARLSVQRLRVGGSRCDLQVGDVVAAYVHKKDDNFKGTVVQFEMETTDGPLVLEALVSPLPTPIKRLKKGSAEDRLTSMDISTDFDQKEAMFRNFGRVMGVFATPVIMHSWSGGRAQNVTVAFQDPAGQVARAESFSLNTTEESRSGVTRLAVRQPLRPGTWRVHVLADHVPVARAEFPVLPLEVFKARPVNRDQAKLLHSGPSQSYSEQRVVAALQRILGGADQPAELAAATAAAERHGEQLTEWTDSIVRRHFSLESLCLASAPPPSAGCLTPLPRSCRDTDWSSLTPDPKAELHGIEPGGRLRRVPEEQTSQTHQHTGL
;
A
#
# COMPACT_ATOMS: atom_id res chain seq x y z
N MET A 1 5.92 6.80 9.61
CA MET A 1 5.37 8.11 9.17
C MET A 1 5.44 9.20 10.25
N TYR A 2 4.72 9.10 11.37
CA TYR A 2 4.70 10.18 12.39
C TYR A 2 6.10 10.60 12.88
N ARG A 3 6.98 9.64 13.19
CA ARG A 3 8.39 9.93 13.56
C ARG A 3 9.13 10.74 12.50
N THR A 4 8.94 10.40 11.22
CA THR A 4 9.55 11.10 10.08
C THR A 4 9.01 12.53 9.95
N LEU A 5 7.70 12.73 10.14
CA LEU A 5 7.08 14.05 10.03
C LEU A 5 7.41 14.98 11.21
N LEU A 6 7.72 14.45 12.40
CA LEU A 6 8.13 15.25 13.56
C LEU A 6 9.39 16.09 13.29
N SER A 7 10.31 15.61 12.46
CA SER A 7 11.51 16.38 12.12
C SER A 7 11.19 17.64 11.32
N LEU A 8 10.04 17.68 10.63
CA LEU A 8 9.60 18.83 9.84
C LEU A 8 9.15 19.98 10.74
N GLU A 9 8.46 19.69 11.84
CA GLU A 9 8.05 20.70 12.82
C GLU A 9 9.25 21.35 13.51
N ALA A 10 10.35 20.63 13.70
CA ALA A 10 11.60 21.20 14.20
C ALA A 10 12.31 22.09 13.17
N GLN A 11 12.11 21.82 11.87
CA GLN A 11 12.77 22.54 10.77
C GLN A 11 11.99 23.76 10.30
N PHE A 12 10.66 23.74 10.38
CA PHE A 12 9.79 24.76 9.80
C PHE A 12 8.83 25.35 10.85
N PRO A 13 8.93 26.65 11.18
CA PRO A 13 8.09 27.28 12.20
C PRO A 13 6.61 27.37 11.81
N ASN A 14 6.29 27.19 10.53
CA ASN A 14 4.95 27.16 9.97
C ASN A 14 4.42 25.72 9.74
N VAL A 15 5.06 24.71 10.33
CA VAL A 15 4.60 23.32 10.34
C VAL A 15 4.36 22.89 11.78
N ARG A 16 3.20 22.29 12.04
CA ARG A 16 2.84 21.78 13.36
C ARG A 16 2.14 20.44 13.23
N LEU A 17 2.47 19.50 14.11
CA LEU A 17 1.84 18.18 14.14
C LEU A 17 0.89 18.09 15.33
N SER A 18 -0.36 17.72 15.09
CA SER A 18 -1.30 17.48 16.20
C SER A 18 -0.80 16.33 17.08
N ARG A 19 -0.78 16.56 18.39
CA ARG A 19 -0.41 15.54 19.38
C ARG A 19 -1.56 14.59 19.65
N TRP A 20 -2.79 15.03 19.38
CA TRP A 20 -3.97 14.22 19.51
C TRP A 20 -4.25 13.49 18.18
N ARG A 21 -4.08 12.17 18.21
CA ARG A 21 -4.13 11.31 17.03
C ARG A 21 -5.27 10.32 17.17
N ARG A 22 -6.07 10.19 16.11
CA ARG A 22 -7.16 9.23 16.02
C ARG A 22 -6.84 8.14 14.99
N ALA A 23 -7.41 6.96 15.18
CA ALA A 23 -7.44 5.92 14.16
C ALA A 23 -8.62 6.19 13.22
N THR A 24 -8.41 7.09 12.25
CA THR A 24 -9.44 7.52 11.30
C THR A 24 -9.70 6.42 10.25
N ILE A 25 -10.46 5.40 10.64
CA ILE A 25 -10.86 4.32 9.73
C ILE A 25 -11.74 4.85 8.59
N TRP A 26 -11.78 4.12 7.47
CA TRP A 26 -12.63 4.51 6.35
C TRP A 26 -14.10 4.60 6.77
N GLY A 27 -14.74 5.74 6.49
CA GLY A 27 -16.14 5.99 6.84
C GLY A 27 -16.40 6.35 8.31
N GLY A 28 -15.39 6.26 9.18
CA GLY A 28 -15.54 6.47 10.62
C GLY A 28 -16.02 7.86 11.03
N ALA A 29 -16.74 7.92 12.14
CA ALA A 29 -17.13 9.14 12.83
C ALA A 29 -15.89 9.98 13.26
N SER A 30 -14.81 9.30 13.61
CA SER A 30 -13.55 9.88 14.08
C SER A 30 -12.87 10.81 13.08
N LEU A 31 -13.16 10.69 11.77
CA LEU A 31 -12.64 11.62 10.77
C LEU A 31 -13.18 13.04 10.98
N LEU A 32 -14.48 13.19 11.25
CA LEU A 32 -15.06 14.51 11.51
C LEU A 32 -14.56 15.09 12.84
N ASP A 33 -14.47 14.24 13.88
CA ASP A 33 -13.90 14.63 15.18
C ASP A 33 -12.46 15.15 15.02
N MET A 34 -11.66 14.46 14.20
CA MET A 34 -10.30 14.87 13.83
C MET A 34 -10.25 16.20 13.09
N LEU A 35 -11.08 16.40 12.06
CA LEU A 35 -11.12 17.66 11.32
C LEU A 35 -11.50 18.84 12.23
N LEU A 36 -12.55 18.67 13.05
CA LEU A 36 -13.00 19.72 13.98
C LEU A 36 -11.97 20.01 15.07
N HIS A 37 -11.28 18.98 15.58
CA HIS A 37 -10.20 19.16 16.54
C HIS A 37 -9.04 19.95 15.94
N CYS A 38 -8.54 19.57 14.75
CA CYS A 38 -7.46 20.29 14.09
C CYS A 38 -7.84 21.74 13.75
N MET A 39 -9.08 21.98 13.31
CA MET A 39 -9.59 23.34 13.11
C MET A 39 -9.61 24.15 14.41
N THR A 40 -9.98 23.52 15.53
CA THR A 40 -9.95 24.16 16.85
C THR A 40 -8.51 24.47 17.27
N GLU A 41 -7.57 23.54 17.11
CA GLU A 41 -6.15 23.77 17.38
C GLU A 41 -5.60 24.93 16.55
N LEU A 42 -5.91 24.99 15.25
CA LEU A 42 -5.49 26.08 14.36
C LEU A 42 -5.98 27.46 14.81
N LEU A 43 -7.16 27.56 15.41
CA LEU A 43 -7.69 28.81 15.97
C LEU A 43 -6.95 29.27 17.24
N THR A 44 -6.25 28.36 17.93
CA THR A 44 -5.45 28.67 19.12
C THR A 44 -4.01 29.07 18.82
N LEU A 45 -3.54 28.86 17.58
CA LEU A 45 -2.20 29.26 17.17
C LEU A 45 -2.14 30.75 16.91
N ASP A 46 -0.98 31.36 17.17
CA ASP A 46 -0.67 32.74 16.78
C ASP A 46 -0.35 32.87 15.27
N TRP A 47 -1.09 32.13 14.44
CA TRP A 47 -0.94 32.12 12.99
C TRP A 47 -2.06 32.93 12.36
N GLN A 48 -1.70 33.85 11.47
CA GLN A 48 -2.64 34.63 10.69
C GLN A 48 -2.97 33.87 9.40
N TRP A 49 -4.06 33.11 9.42
CA TRP A 49 -4.53 32.31 8.28
C TRP A 49 -5.96 32.71 7.88
N ASP A 50 -6.32 32.56 6.60
CA ASP A 50 -7.65 32.91 6.08
C ASP A 50 -8.52 31.69 5.74
N TYR A 51 -7.91 30.58 5.31
CA TYR A 51 -8.61 29.38 4.87
C TYR A 51 -8.03 28.10 5.49
N VAL A 52 -8.90 27.14 5.77
CA VAL A 52 -8.52 25.74 5.99
C VAL A 52 -8.83 24.95 4.72
N LEU A 53 -7.85 24.18 4.26
CA LEU A 53 -7.98 23.24 3.15
C LEU A 53 -7.39 21.90 3.60
N ASN A 54 -8.19 20.83 3.57
CA ASN A 54 -7.71 19.50 3.94
C ASN A 54 -7.09 18.79 2.73
N LEU A 55 -5.96 18.10 2.94
CA LEU A 55 -5.25 17.27 1.95
C LEU A 55 -4.91 15.91 2.57
N SER A 56 -4.92 14.83 1.79
CA SER A 56 -4.30 13.56 2.15
C SER A 56 -2.88 13.46 1.57
N GLU A 57 -2.16 12.42 1.98
CA GLU A 57 -0.88 12.02 1.37
C GLU A 57 -1.01 11.63 -0.12
N SER A 58 -2.24 11.48 -0.62
CA SER A 58 -2.55 11.09 -1.99
C SER A 58 -3.10 12.23 -2.85
N ASP A 59 -3.07 13.47 -2.34
CA ASP A 59 -3.43 14.68 -3.08
C ASP A 59 -2.18 15.34 -3.67
N MET A 60 -2.32 15.90 -4.87
CA MET A 60 -1.27 16.74 -5.48
C MET A 60 -1.86 18.05 -6.00
N PRO A 61 -1.11 19.16 -5.92
CA PRO A 61 -1.46 20.37 -6.64
C PRO A 61 -1.38 20.12 -8.15
N VAL A 62 -2.32 20.68 -8.91
CA VAL A 62 -2.34 20.63 -10.39
C VAL A 62 -2.13 22.00 -11.03
N LYS A 63 -1.90 23.01 -10.19
CA LYS A 63 -1.56 24.39 -10.55
C LYS A 63 -0.53 24.94 -9.58
N ARG A 64 0.16 26.00 -9.98
CA ARG A 64 1.11 26.70 -9.11
C ARG A 64 0.39 27.37 -7.94
N MET A 65 1.09 27.48 -6.82
CA MET A 65 0.54 28.01 -5.57
C MET A 65 0.02 29.44 -5.73
N GLU A 66 0.70 30.26 -6.54
CA GLU A 66 0.32 31.67 -6.76
C GLU A 66 -1.08 31.79 -7.35
N ARG A 67 -1.50 30.83 -8.18
CA ARG A 67 -2.86 30.78 -8.76
C ARG A 67 -3.91 30.47 -7.72
N LEU A 68 -3.60 29.58 -6.77
CA LEU A 68 -4.47 29.29 -5.64
C LEU A 68 -4.61 30.52 -4.74
N THR A 69 -3.50 31.17 -4.41
CA THR A 69 -3.49 32.40 -3.61
C THR A 69 -4.31 33.50 -4.30
N GLU A 70 -4.06 33.79 -5.58
CA GLU A 70 -4.81 34.78 -6.37
C GLU A 70 -6.32 34.49 -6.36
N PHE A 71 -6.71 33.22 -6.55
CA PHE A 71 -8.10 32.79 -6.54
C PHE A 71 -8.76 32.97 -5.17
N LEU A 72 -8.12 32.52 -4.09
CA LEU A 72 -8.67 32.61 -2.73
C LEU A 72 -8.72 34.06 -2.22
N THR A 73 -7.77 34.91 -2.62
CA THR A 73 -7.79 36.34 -2.33
C THR A 73 -8.99 37.02 -3.00
N ARG A 74 -9.26 36.72 -4.27
CA ARG A 74 -10.44 37.28 -4.99
C ARG A 74 -11.77 36.81 -4.44
N ASN A 75 -11.80 35.63 -3.82
CA ASN A 75 -13.02 35.02 -3.28
C ASN A 75 -13.06 35.04 -1.74
N LYS A 76 -12.38 36.01 -1.10
CA LYS A 76 -12.34 36.15 0.37
C LYS A 76 -13.75 36.06 0.98
N GLY A 77 -13.90 35.24 2.02
CA GLY A 77 -15.17 35.02 2.71
C GLY A 77 -16.05 33.92 2.12
N LYS A 78 -15.66 33.28 1.01
CA LYS A 78 -16.42 32.17 0.40
C LYS A 78 -16.00 30.80 0.96
N ASN A 79 -16.94 29.85 0.94
CA ASN A 79 -16.72 28.47 1.36
C ASN A 79 -16.95 27.52 0.19
N PHE A 80 -15.98 26.65 -0.08
CA PHE A 80 -15.91 25.81 -1.26
C PHE A 80 -16.22 24.35 -0.89
N LEU A 81 -17.46 23.94 -1.16
CA LEU A 81 -17.98 22.60 -0.88
C LEU A 81 -18.64 22.05 -2.15
N LYS A 82 -18.32 20.82 -2.52
CA LYS A 82 -18.96 20.17 -3.68
C LYS A 82 -20.12 19.29 -3.26
N SER A 83 -21.34 19.65 -3.67
CA SER A 83 -22.54 18.84 -3.46
C SER A 83 -22.61 17.66 -4.44
N HIS A 84 -23.35 16.63 -4.08
CA HIS A 84 -23.44 15.35 -4.81
C HIS A 84 -24.16 15.44 -6.17
N GLY A 85 -24.97 16.48 -6.41
CA GLY A 85 -25.66 16.75 -7.69
C GLY A 85 -26.72 15.71 -8.11
N GLN A 86 -27.19 14.87 -7.20
CA GLN A 86 -28.23 13.84 -7.42
C GLN A 86 -29.52 14.21 -6.68
N SER A 87 -30.54 13.35 -6.67
CA SER A 87 -31.73 13.55 -5.82
C SER A 87 -31.39 13.33 -4.34
N ILE A 88 -31.90 14.21 -3.46
CA ILE A 88 -31.69 14.16 -2.01
C ILE A 88 -32.10 12.79 -1.42
N PRO A 89 -33.26 12.19 -1.75
CA PRO A 89 -33.62 10.87 -1.21
C PRO A 89 -32.64 9.76 -1.59
N SER A 90 -32.12 9.77 -2.83
CA SER A 90 -31.12 8.79 -3.24
C SER A 90 -29.79 8.99 -2.51
N PHE A 91 -29.40 10.24 -2.26
CA PHE A 91 -28.18 10.56 -1.52
C PHE A 91 -28.28 10.07 -0.07
N ILE A 92 -29.37 10.41 0.63
CA ILE A 92 -29.64 9.95 2.00
C ILE A 92 -29.52 8.43 2.11
N MET A 93 -30.14 7.69 1.17
CA MET A 93 -30.12 6.24 1.17
C MET A 93 -28.72 5.67 0.92
N LYS A 94 -27.99 6.20 -0.08
CA LYS A 94 -26.65 5.69 -0.45
C LYS A 94 -25.58 5.98 0.61
N GLN A 95 -25.68 7.13 1.27
CA GLN A 95 -24.77 7.54 2.35
C GLN A 95 -25.14 6.92 3.71
N GLY A 96 -26.27 6.22 3.81
CA GLY A 96 -26.72 5.67 5.08
C GLY A 96 -27.11 6.74 6.12
N LEU A 97 -27.42 7.98 5.71
CA LEU A 97 -27.79 9.05 6.65
C LEU A 97 -29.05 8.70 7.47
N ASN A 98 -29.92 7.86 6.94
CA ASN A 98 -31.10 7.31 7.61
C ASN A 98 -30.79 6.11 8.53
N HIS A 99 -29.52 5.79 8.80
CA HIS A 99 -29.10 4.76 9.74
C HIS A 99 -28.20 5.35 10.83
N SER A 100 -28.26 4.77 12.03
CA SER A 100 -27.32 5.05 13.11
C SER A 100 -26.12 4.11 13.02
N PHE A 101 -24.94 4.68 13.20
CA PHE A 101 -23.68 3.95 13.29
C PHE A 101 -22.97 4.24 14.61
N TYR A 102 -22.09 3.34 15.02
CA TYR A 102 -21.24 3.53 16.19
C TYR A 102 -19.84 3.04 15.90
N GLU A 103 -18.85 3.90 16.11
CA GLU A 103 -17.44 3.57 15.91
C GLU A 103 -16.84 3.02 17.21
N CYS A 104 -16.39 1.77 17.16
CA CYS A 104 -15.74 1.09 18.29
C CYS A 104 -14.82 -0.03 17.76
N ASP A 105 -13.70 -0.28 18.45
CA ASP A 105 -12.72 -1.33 18.11
C ASP A 105 -12.25 -1.30 16.65
N HIS A 106 -11.95 -0.10 16.13
CA HIS A 106 -11.54 0.14 14.74
C HIS A 106 -12.55 -0.35 13.69
N HIS A 107 -13.84 -0.42 14.06
CA HIS A 107 -14.93 -0.80 13.18
C HIS A 107 -16.12 0.15 13.35
N LEU A 108 -16.87 0.38 12.27
CA LEU A 108 -18.08 1.19 12.26
C LEU A 108 -19.33 0.31 12.12
N TRP A 109 -19.98 0.07 13.26
CA TRP A 109 -21.11 -0.85 13.42
C TRP A 109 -22.42 -0.19 13.03
N ARG A 110 -23.27 -0.86 12.23
CA ARG A 110 -24.60 -0.35 11.87
C ARG A 110 -25.63 -0.81 12.91
N LEU A 111 -26.20 0.13 13.65
CA LEU A 111 -27.12 -0.16 14.76
C LEU A 111 -28.59 -0.30 14.33
N GLY A 112 -29.01 0.39 13.27
CA GLY A 112 -30.40 0.35 12.81
C GLY A 112 -30.82 1.63 12.09
N GLY A 113 -32.09 1.67 11.68
CA GLY A 113 -32.67 2.86 11.05
C GLY A 113 -32.91 4.00 12.05
N ARG A 114 -32.81 5.24 11.57
CA ARG A 114 -33.13 6.46 12.34
C ARG A 114 -33.94 7.45 11.51
N LYS A 115 -34.62 8.37 12.19
CA LYS A 115 -35.30 9.50 11.56
C LYS A 115 -34.30 10.65 11.38
N LEU A 116 -34.41 11.35 10.25
CA LEU A 116 -33.63 12.56 10.00
C LEU A 116 -34.24 13.75 10.75
N PRO A 117 -33.40 14.72 11.17
CA PRO A 117 -33.89 15.98 11.73
C PRO A 117 -34.78 16.72 10.74
N ARG A 118 -35.81 17.39 11.26
CA ARG A 118 -36.76 18.20 10.47
C ARG A 118 -36.39 19.67 10.57
N GLY A 119 -36.86 20.47 9.61
CA GLY A 119 -36.65 21.92 9.62
C GLY A 119 -35.29 22.38 9.11
N ILE A 120 -34.42 21.46 8.66
CA ILE A 120 -33.12 21.78 8.06
C ILE A 120 -33.01 21.20 6.65
N ALA A 121 -32.26 21.88 5.79
CA ALA A 121 -31.89 21.40 4.48
C ALA A 121 -30.78 20.34 4.59
N ILE A 122 -31.04 19.14 4.08
CA ILE A 122 -30.05 18.06 3.99
C ILE A 122 -29.29 18.19 2.67
N ASP A 123 -27.96 18.16 2.75
CA ASP A 123 -27.06 18.12 1.60
C ASP A 123 -25.76 17.40 1.98
N GLY A 124 -24.93 17.11 0.98
CA GLY A 124 -23.60 16.56 1.16
C GLY A 124 -22.91 16.28 -0.17
N GLY A 125 -21.71 15.71 -0.13
CA GLY A 125 -20.92 15.37 -1.30
C GLY A 125 -19.50 15.08 -0.91
N SER A 126 -18.55 15.87 -1.39
CA SER A 126 -17.14 15.63 -1.08
C SER A 126 -16.77 16.09 0.33
N ASP A 127 -15.97 15.28 1.03
CA ASP A 127 -15.29 15.61 2.30
C ASP A 127 -13.97 16.41 2.13
N TRP A 128 -13.58 16.69 0.89
CA TRP A 128 -12.53 17.64 0.56
C TRP A 128 -13.15 19.02 0.53
N VAL A 129 -12.70 19.89 1.42
CA VAL A 129 -13.32 21.19 1.71
C VAL A 129 -12.27 22.29 1.72
N CYS A 130 -12.68 23.49 1.31
CA CYS A 130 -11.91 24.70 1.57
C CYS A 130 -12.83 25.72 2.25
N LEU A 131 -12.55 25.98 3.53
CA LEU A 131 -13.43 26.73 4.43
C LEU A 131 -12.74 28.03 4.86
N TYR A 132 -13.48 29.13 4.82
CA TYR A 132 -13.02 30.42 5.30
C TYR A 132 -13.04 30.47 6.84
N ARG A 133 -12.08 31.20 7.43
CA ARG A 133 -11.84 31.23 8.88
C ARG A 133 -13.07 31.53 9.72
N ASP A 134 -13.91 32.47 9.31
CA ASP A 134 -15.11 32.84 10.08
C ASP A 134 -16.09 31.67 10.20
N PHE A 135 -16.28 30.90 9.12
CA PHE A 135 -17.11 29.71 9.15
C PHE A 135 -16.46 28.59 9.97
N VAL A 136 -15.12 28.47 9.93
CA VAL A 136 -14.39 27.53 10.80
C VAL A 136 -14.59 27.89 12.27
N GLN A 137 -14.51 29.17 12.64
CA GLN A 137 -14.76 29.65 14.00
C GLN A 137 -16.20 29.35 14.45
N TYR A 138 -17.18 29.53 13.56
CA TYR A 138 -18.56 29.16 13.82
C TYR A 138 -18.72 27.66 14.07
N VAL A 139 -18.27 26.82 13.14
CA VAL A 139 -18.54 25.36 13.18
C VAL A 139 -17.76 24.62 14.26
N THR A 140 -16.59 25.14 14.66
CA THR A 140 -15.83 24.62 15.80
C THR A 140 -16.42 25.05 17.14
N GLY A 141 -17.14 26.18 17.17
CA GLY A 141 -17.93 26.62 18.31
C GLY A 141 -19.12 25.69 18.61
N MET A 142 -19.65 25.81 19.84
CA MET A 142 -20.93 25.19 20.24
C MET A 142 -21.88 26.28 20.74
N GLN A 143 -22.18 27.23 19.86
CA GLN A 143 -22.89 28.46 20.22
C GLN A 143 -24.39 28.42 19.91
N ASP A 144 -24.87 27.43 19.15
CA ASP A 144 -26.29 27.30 18.79
C ASP A 144 -26.84 25.85 18.80
N GLU A 145 -28.16 25.77 18.69
CA GLU A 145 -28.94 24.52 18.67
C GLU A 145 -28.62 23.65 17.44
N LEU A 146 -28.40 24.28 16.28
CA LEU A 146 -28.07 23.58 15.04
C LEU A 146 -26.78 22.77 15.19
N LEU A 147 -25.68 23.42 15.61
CA LEU A 147 -24.37 22.78 15.73
C LEU A 147 -24.37 21.69 16.79
N THR A 148 -25.08 21.90 17.90
CA THR A 148 -25.20 20.90 18.96
C THR A 148 -25.95 19.67 18.43
N GLY A 149 -27.09 19.86 17.75
CA GLY A 149 -27.84 18.78 17.12
C GLY A 149 -27.05 18.05 16.04
N LEU A 150 -26.32 18.78 15.19
CA LEU A 150 -25.48 18.19 14.15
C LEU A 150 -24.33 17.38 14.75
N ARG A 151 -23.67 17.85 15.82
CA ARG A 151 -22.61 17.08 16.49
C ARG A 151 -23.16 15.77 17.05
N THR A 152 -24.31 15.79 17.73
CA THR A 152 -24.95 14.57 18.22
C THR A 152 -25.31 13.62 17.07
N PHE A 153 -25.87 14.15 15.98
CA PHE A 153 -26.27 13.34 14.83
C PHE A 153 -25.07 12.71 14.11
N PHE A 154 -24.01 13.49 13.86
CA PHE A 154 -22.85 13.07 13.08
C PHE A 154 -21.84 12.23 13.87
N ASN A 155 -21.87 12.28 15.22
CA ASN A 155 -21.16 11.32 16.06
C ASN A 155 -21.64 9.87 15.85
N HIS A 156 -22.84 9.69 15.32
CA HIS A 156 -23.45 8.38 15.04
C HIS A 156 -23.76 8.18 13.56
N SER A 157 -22.93 8.73 12.67
CA SER A 157 -23.12 8.69 11.22
C SER A 157 -21.95 8.04 10.50
N LEU A 158 -22.24 7.37 9.38
CA LEU A 158 -21.28 6.98 8.37
C LEU A 158 -20.84 8.20 7.55
N LEU A 159 -19.55 8.27 7.19
CA LEU A 159 -18.96 9.30 6.32
C LEU A 159 -19.39 10.73 6.74
N PRO A 160 -19.26 11.11 8.02
CA PRO A 160 -19.87 12.33 8.52
C PRO A 160 -19.35 13.61 7.86
N ALA A 161 -18.07 13.65 7.50
CA ALA A 161 -17.44 14.80 6.86
C ALA A 161 -17.98 15.07 5.45
N GLU A 162 -18.59 14.08 4.80
CA GLU A 162 -19.24 14.22 3.48
C GLU A 162 -20.60 14.94 3.56
N SER A 163 -21.09 15.34 4.74
CA SER A 163 -22.38 16.05 4.87
C SER A 163 -22.41 17.09 5.99
N PHE A 164 -21.64 16.93 7.06
CA PHE A 164 -21.67 17.83 8.22
C PHE A 164 -21.44 19.30 7.83
N PHE A 165 -20.37 19.59 7.08
CA PHE A 165 -20.05 20.96 6.68
C PHE A 165 -21.08 21.55 5.72
N HIS A 166 -21.62 20.75 4.80
CA HIS A 166 -22.66 21.18 3.85
C HIS A 166 -23.94 21.57 4.58
N ILE A 167 -24.39 20.75 5.52
CA ILE A 167 -25.61 21.00 6.30
C ILE A 167 -25.40 22.19 7.24
N ALA A 168 -24.26 22.27 7.95
CA ALA A 168 -23.97 23.41 8.82
C ALA A 168 -23.92 24.73 8.04
N LEU A 169 -23.26 24.75 6.87
CA LEU A 169 -23.15 25.96 6.06
C LEU A 169 -24.51 26.40 5.48
N ARG A 170 -25.30 25.47 4.94
CA ARG A 170 -26.59 25.78 4.31
C ARG A 170 -27.65 26.26 5.29
N ASN A 171 -27.55 25.87 6.56
CA ASN A 171 -28.56 26.15 7.58
C ASN A 171 -28.09 27.21 8.60
N SER A 172 -26.97 27.90 8.34
CA SER A 172 -26.46 28.99 9.17
C SER A 172 -26.52 30.33 8.42
N GLU A 173 -26.13 31.41 9.11
CA GLU A 173 -25.98 32.74 8.52
C GLU A 173 -24.99 32.78 7.34
N PHE A 174 -24.06 31.81 7.28
CA PHE A 174 -23.06 31.67 6.24
C PHE A 174 -23.59 31.08 4.92
N CYS A 175 -24.88 30.73 4.81
CA CYS A 175 -25.44 30.04 3.64
C CYS A 175 -25.17 30.74 2.28
N HIS A 176 -25.09 32.07 2.28
CA HIS A 176 -24.81 32.90 1.10
C HIS A 176 -23.32 32.90 0.65
N THR A 177 -22.45 32.25 1.43
CA THR A 177 -21.01 32.13 1.15
C THR A 177 -20.64 30.84 0.40
N LEU A 178 -21.58 29.90 0.28
CA LEU A 178 -21.36 28.62 -0.40
C LEU A 178 -21.06 28.80 -1.90
N VAL A 179 -19.99 28.15 -2.36
CA VAL A 179 -19.67 27.92 -3.75
C VAL A 179 -19.67 26.42 -4.01
N ASP A 180 -20.48 25.94 -4.96
CA ASP A 180 -20.62 24.51 -5.31
C ASP A 180 -19.45 23.97 -6.15
N ASN A 181 -18.25 24.10 -5.59
CA ASN A 181 -16.99 23.58 -6.10
C ASN A 181 -16.07 23.39 -4.88
N ASN A 182 -15.36 22.27 -4.79
CA ASN A 182 -14.42 21.98 -3.71
C ASN A 182 -12.95 22.16 -4.12
N LEU A 183 -12.68 22.69 -5.32
CA LEU A 183 -11.33 22.92 -5.85
C LEU A 183 -10.53 21.65 -6.18
N HIS A 184 -11.18 20.47 -6.19
CA HIS A 184 -10.53 19.17 -6.40
C HIS A 184 -11.01 18.45 -7.66
N LEU A 185 -10.07 17.86 -8.40
CA LEU A 185 -10.34 16.85 -9.40
C LEU A 185 -10.21 15.44 -8.76
N THR A 186 -11.33 14.74 -8.60
CA THR A 186 -11.33 13.36 -8.07
C THR A 186 -11.49 12.32 -9.18
N ASN A 187 -10.58 11.34 -9.24
CA ASN A 187 -10.54 10.32 -10.28
C ASN A 187 -11.52 9.15 -10.03
N TRP A 188 -12.83 9.43 -10.10
CA TRP A 188 -13.85 8.41 -9.96
C TRP A 188 -13.95 7.49 -11.20
N ARG A 189 -13.64 6.20 -11.04
CA ARG A 189 -13.94 5.15 -12.04
C ARG A 189 -14.78 4.05 -11.39
N ARG A 190 -16.10 4.26 -11.30
CA ARG A 190 -17.02 3.40 -10.51
C ARG A 190 -16.94 1.90 -10.81
N LYS A 191 -16.65 1.51 -12.06
CA LYS A 191 -16.48 0.09 -12.44
C LYS A 191 -15.34 -0.62 -11.70
N HIS A 192 -14.32 0.12 -11.28
CA HIS A 192 -13.14 -0.38 -10.56
C HIS A 192 -13.12 0.07 -9.09
N GLY A 193 -13.67 1.25 -8.78
CA GLY A 193 -13.59 1.82 -7.43
C GLY A 193 -14.66 1.36 -6.44
N CYS A 194 -15.72 0.67 -6.90
CA CYS A 194 -16.91 0.34 -6.09
C CYS A 194 -17.08 -1.18 -5.92
N HIS A 195 -16.15 -1.85 -5.24
CA HIS A 195 -16.20 -3.30 -4.99
C HIS A 195 -16.54 -3.68 -3.55
N CYS A 196 -17.01 -2.73 -2.75
CA CYS A 196 -17.30 -2.94 -1.33
C CYS A 196 -16.07 -3.48 -0.57
N GLN A 197 -14.88 -2.98 -0.91
CA GLN A 197 -13.62 -3.47 -0.34
C GLN A 197 -13.45 -3.16 1.16
N HIS A 198 -14.27 -2.26 1.71
CA HIS A 198 -14.15 -1.75 3.09
C HIS A 198 -14.98 -2.51 4.13
N LYS A 199 -15.60 -3.65 3.78
CA LYS A 199 -16.47 -4.41 4.71
C LYS A 199 -15.79 -4.84 6.01
N TYR A 200 -14.46 -4.93 6.05
CA TYR A 200 -13.73 -5.25 7.27
C TYR A 200 -13.74 -4.10 8.29
N ALA A 201 -13.91 -2.85 7.84
CA ALA A 201 -13.91 -1.65 8.66
C ALA A 201 -15.31 -1.10 8.93
N VAL A 202 -16.30 -1.44 8.10
CA VAL A 202 -17.64 -0.85 8.17
C VAL A 202 -18.75 -1.79 7.70
N ASP A 203 -19.91 -1.70 8.36
CA ASP A 203 -21.16 -2.36 7.95
C ASP A 203 -21.86 -1.66 6.77
N TRP A 204 -21.10 -1.27 5.76
CA TRP A 204 -21.62 -0.58 4.56
C TRP A 204 -20.73 -0.80 3.34
N CYS A 205 -21.28 -0.59 2.14
CA CYS A 205 -20.52 -0.63 0.91
C CYS A 205 -20.11 0.77 0.44
N GLY A 206 -18.79 0.97 0.34
CA GLY A 206 -18.19 2.20 -0.14
C GLY A 206 -17.63 2.10 -1.56
N CYS A 207 -17.25 3.28 -2.07
CA CYS A 207 -16.40 3.42 -3.24
C CYS A 207 -15.14 4.21 -2.87
N SER A 208 -14.08 4.07 -3.65
CA SER A 208 -12.89 4.92 -3.54
C SER A 208 -12.38 5.34 -4.92
N PRO A 209 -11.85 6.57 -5.07
CA PRO A 209 -11.25 7.01 -6.32
C PRO A 209 -10.05 6.15 -6.73
N ASN A 210 -9.84 6.04 -8.04
CA ASN A 210 -8.68 5.36 -8.62
C ASN A 210 -7.46 6.27 -8.62
N ASP A 211 -6.29 5.66 -8.73
CA ASP A 211 -5.05 6.41 -8.86
C ASP A 211 -4.90 6.94 -10.30
N PHE A 212 -4.38 8.16 -10.44
CA PHE A 212 -4.05 8.73 -11.74
C PHE A 212 -2.89 7.96 -12.39
N ARG A 213 -2.96 7.80 -13.72
CA ARG A 213 -1.92 7.17 -14.55
C ARG A 213 -1.40 8.16 -15.59
N PRO A 214 -0.26 7.90 -16.25
CA PRO A 214 0.20 8.75 -17.37
C PRO A 214 -0.87 9.01 -18.44
N THR A 215 -1.74 8.02 -18.69
CA THR A 215 -2.87 8.14 -19.62
C THR A 215 -3.96 9.14 -19.21
N ASP A 216 -3.95 9.63 -17.97
CA ASP A 216 -4.93 10.61 -17.47
C ASP A 216 -4.44 12.06 -17.56
N MET A 217 -3.23 12.33 -18.07
CA MET A 217 -2.63 13.67 -18.02
C MET A 217 -3.45 14.74 -18.75
N ASP A 218 -4.16 14.41 -19.82
CA ASP A 218 -5.07 15.34 -20.50
C ASP A 218 -6.19 15.85 -19.56
N ARG A 219 -6.57 15.07 -18.54
CA ARG A 219 -7.56 15.49 -17.53
C ARG A 219 -6.95 16.46 -16.53
N ILE A 220 -5.66 16.27 -16.19
CA ILE A 220 -4.90 17.19 -15.35
C ILE A 220 -4.71 18.53 -16.06
N GLN A 221 -4.26 18.51 -17.31
CA GLN A 221 -4.03 19.73 -18.08
C GLN A 221 -5.31 20.55 -18.27
N ARG A 222 -6.46 19.88 -18.49
CA ARG A 222 -7.76 20.54 -18.57
C ARG A 222 -8.17 21.30 -17.30
N THR A 223 -7.53 21.04 -16.15
CA THR A 223 -7.76 21.84 -14.94
C THR A 223 -7.29 23.28 -15.10
N GLU A 224 -6.38 23.59 -16.01
CA GLU A 224 -5.86 24.95 -16.25
C GLU A 224 -6.98 25.99 -16.42
N SER A 225 -7.99 25.64 -17.23
CA SER A 225 -9.16 26.47 -17.53
C SER A 225 -10.28 26.46 -16.48
N ARG A 226 -10.16 25.67 -15.41
CA ARG A 226 -11.21 25.45 -14.40
C ARG A 226 -10.72 25.83 -13.01
N ASP A 227 -11.60 26.17 -12.08
CA ASP A 227 -11.22 26.46 -10.69
C ASP A 227 -10.97 25.16 -9.88
N LEU A 228 -10.02 24.36 -10.34
CA LEU A 228 -9.54 23.13 -9.71
C LEU A 228 -8.03 23.26 -9.49
N PHE A 229 -7.59 23.10 -8.26
CA PHE A 229 -6.21 23.38 -7.84
C PHE A 229 -5.50 22.15 -7.30
N PHE A 230 -6.25 21.13 -6.89
CA PHE A 230 -5.75 19.83 -6.43
C PHE A 230 -6.39 18.69 -7.21
N ALA A 231 -5.72 17.54 -7.23
CA ALA A 231 -6.27 16.31 -7.78
C ALA A 231 -5.91 15.10 -6.92
N ARG A 232 -6.77 14.07 -6.97
CA ARG A 232 -6.58 12.80 -6.26
C ARG A 232 -7.22 11.60 -6.96
N LYS A 233 -6.66 10.39 -6.83
CA LYS A 233 -5.55 10.01 -5.95
C LYS A 233 -4.23 9.82 -6.72
N PHE A 234 -3.12 10.06 -6.03
CA PHE A 234 -1.78 9.71 -6.47
C PHE A 234 -1.14 8.81 -5.41
N GLU A 235 -0.64 7.66 -5.84
CA GLU A 235 0.13 6.75 -5.00
C GLU A 235 1.42 6.43 -5.76
N SER A 236 2.57 6.89 -5.26
CA SER A 236 3.88 6.70 -5.92
C SER A 236 4.28 5.23 -6.03
N ILE A 237 3.81 4.38 -5.11
CA ILE A 237 4.00 2.92 -5.20
C ILE A 237 3.19 2.30 -6.35
N ILE A 238 2.15 2.99 -6.83
CA ILE A 238 1.28 2.56 -7.92
C ILE A 238 1.69 3.17 -9.25
N SER A 239 1.82 4.50 -9.32
CA SER A 239 2.43 5.19 -10.46
C SER A 239 3.20 6.44 -10.02
N HIS A 240 4.51 6.27 -9.90
CA HIS A 240 5.46 7.34 -9.71
C HIS A 240 5.59 8.21 -10.98
N GLU A 241 5.44 7.61 -12.16
CA GLU A 241 5.47 8.36 -13.42
C GLU A 241 4.38 9.46 -13.43
N ALA A 242 3.14 9.13 -13.06
CA ALA A 242 2.06 10.10 -12.96
C ALA A 242 2.39 11.25 -11.98
N VAL A 243 2.98 10.94 -10.82
CA VAL A 243 3.43 11.95 -9.84
C VAL A 243 4.46 12.89 -10.48
N THR A 244 5.49 12.34 -11.14
CA THR A 244 6.54 13.16 -11.79
C THR A 244 6.01 13.99 -12.97
N MET A 245 5.02 13.49 -13.72
CA MET A 245 4.37 14.25 -14.79
C MET A 245 3.57 15.44 -14.25
N VAL A 246 2.86 15.27 -13.14
CA VAL A 246 2.13 16.36 -12.48
C VAL A 246 3.09 17.37 -11.86
N ASP A 247 4.15 16.93 -11.19
CA ASP A 247 5.19 17.81 -10.67
C ASP A 247 5.84 18.64 -11.79
N LYS A 248 6.21 18.00 -12.90
CA LYS A 248 6.73 18.67 -14.10
C LYS A 248 5.73 19.66 -14.70
N TRP A 249 4.44 19.31 -14.74
CA TRP A 249 3.38 20.19 -15.23
C TRP A 249 3.27 21.47 -14.40
N VAL A 250 3.32 21.35 -13.06
CA VAL A 250 3.16 22.50 -12.16
C VAL A 250 4.44 23.34 -12.07
N HIS A 251 5.57 22.69 -11.87
CA HIS A 251 6.83 23.33 -11.47
C HIS A 251 7.90 23.35 -12.56
N GLY A 252 7.66 22.71 -13.70
CA GLY A 252 8.67 22.51 -14.74
C GLY A 252 9.59 21.30 -14.46
N PRO A 253 10.42 20.90 -15.43
CA PRO A 253 11.26 19.72 -15.33
C PRO A 253 12.30 19.86 -14.22
N LEU A 254 12.62 18.74 -13.57
CA LEU A 254 13.84 18.58 -12.78
C LEU A 254 15.02 18.24 -13.70
N PRO A 255 16.29 18.41 -13.25
CA PRO A 255 17.46 18.01 -14.01
C PRO A 255 17.38 16.53 -14.45
N ALA A 256 17.68 16.27 -15.72
CA ALA A 256 17.48 14.95 -16.33
C ALA A 256 18.50 13.90 -15.87
N ASP A 257 19.63 14.35 -15.33
CA ASP A 257 20.73 13.56 -14.79
C ASP A 257 20.49 13.10 -13.34
N LEU A 258 19.37 13.50 -12.71
CA LEU A 258 18.97 12.98 -11.41
C LEU A 258 18.69 11.47 -11.47
N THR A 259 19.66 10.70 -10.98
CA THR A 259 19.64 9.22 -10.98
C THR A 259 18.44 8.61 -10.26
N SER A 260 17.89 9.33 -9.27
CA SER A 260 16.75 8.93 -8.45
C SER A 260 15.39 9.44 -8.97
N LEU A 261 15.34 10.21 -10.07
CA LEU A 261 14.11 10.82 -10.59
C LEU A 261 13.00 9.79 -10.84
N HIS A 262 13.36 8.67 -11.47
CA HIS A 262 12.44 7.57 -11.81
C HIS A 262 12.43 6.43 -10.77
N ARG A 263 13.00 6.66 -9.60
CA ARG A 263 13.11 5.67 -8.52
C ARG A 263 12.24 6.07 -7.35
N HIS A 264 11.77 5.07 -6.61
CA HIS A 264 10.94 5.31 -5.45
C HIS A 264 11.17 4.23 -4.39
N TRP A 265 11.17 4.65 -3.12
CA TRP A 265 11.32 3.79 -1.96
C TRP A 265 10.16 4.02 -0.98
N VAL A 266 9.58 2.93 -0.49
CA VAL A 266 8.54 2.97 0.55
C VAL A 266 8.95 2.07 1.69
N CYS A 267 9.11 2.64 2.88
CA CYS A 267 9.35 1.88 4.10
C CYS A 267 8.10 1.05 4.46
N GLN A 268 8.25 -0.27 4.57
CA GLN A 268 7.18 -1.19 4.97
C GLN A 268 7.33 -1.68 6.42
N TYR A 269 8.53 -1.59 6.97
CA TYR A 269 8.84 -2.00 8.34
C TYR A 269 9.97 -1.14 8.88
N HIS A 270 9.84 -0.75 10.14
CA HIS A 270 10.92 -0.16 10.93
C HIS A 270 10.82 -0.67 12.38
N ARG A 271 11.95 -1.05 12.99
CA ARG A 271 11.96 -1.64 14.34
C ARG A 271 11.33 -0.74 15.42
N ASP A 272 11.47 0.56 15.27
CA ASP A 272 10.89 1.56 16.19
C ASP A 272 9.38 1.82 15.98
N ASP A 273 8.72 1.11 15.05
CA ASP A 273 7.28 1.20 14.88
C ASP A 273 6.54 0.54 16.06
N LEU A 274 5.51 1.22 16.56
CA LEU A 274 4.66 0.70 17.65
C LEU A 274 3.69 -0.38 17.17
N SER A 275 3.39 -0.41 15.86
CA SER A 275 2.54 -1.43 15.25
C SER A 275 3.27 -2.76 15.17
N ALA A 276 2.56 -3.85 15.42
CA ALA A 276 3.10 -5.19 15.21
C ALA A 276 3.54 -5.37 13.74
N ALA A 277 4.73 -5.91 13.55
CA ALA A 277 5.21 -6.30 12.24
C ALA A 277 4.44 -7.53 11.74
N ASP A 278 4.34 -7.67 10.42
CA ASP A 278 3.92 -8.93 9.82
C ASP A 278 4.98 -10.01 10.12
N ASP A 279 4.57 -11.08 10.81
CA ASP A 279 5.48 -12.13 11.28
C ASP A 279 6.19 -12.86 10.12
N ALA A 280 5.53 -12.98 8.96
CA ALA A 280 6.12 -13.62 7.78
C ALA A 280 7.15 -12.71 7.10
N ALA A 281 6.86 -11.41 7.00
CA ALA A 281 7.79 -10.41 6.52
C ALA A 281 9.02 -10.32 7.44
N LEU A 282 8.83 -10.28 8.76
CA LEU A 282 9.95 -10.23 9.70
C LEU A 282 10.81 -11.52 9.65
N THR A 283 10.17 -12.69 9.54
CA THR A 283 10.88 -13.97 9.30
C THR A 283 11.71 -13.91 8.02
N PHE A 284 11.13 -13.38 6.93
CA PHE A 284 11.84 -13.20 5.67
C PHE A 284 13.02 -12.23 5.78
N TYR A 285 12.86 -11.07 6.42
CA TYR A 285 13.94 -10.09 6.57
C TYR A 285 15.11 -10.64 7.39
N ARG A 286 14.82 -11.42 8.45
CA ARG A 286 15.86 -12.12 9.23
C ARG A 286 16.60 -13.14 8.39
N SER A 287 15.90 -13.90 7.56
CA SER A 287 16.51 -14.83 6.60
C SER A 287 17.42 -14.12 5.60
N VAL A 288 16.98 -12.98 5.05
CA VAL A 288 17.80 -12.16 4.13
C VAL A 288 19.08 -11.67 4.82
N ALA A 289 18.99 -11.20 6.07
CA ALA A 289 20.16 -10.77 6.85
C ALA A 289 21.16 -11.94 7.04
N ARG A 290 20.68 -13.13 7.43
CA ARG A 290 21.51 -14.33 7.60
C ARG A 290 22.18 -14.77 6.30
N LEU A 291 21.43 -14.85 5.20
CA LEU A 291 21.95 -15.21 3.89
C LEU A 291 22.99 -14.20 3.39
N SER A 292 22.80 -12.93 3.72
CA SER A 292 23.75 -11.86 3.39
C SER A 292 25.07 -12.02 4.13
N VAL A 293 25.02 -12.28 5.45
CA VAL A 293 26.22 -12.56 6.25
C VAL A 293 26.89 -13.86 5.80
N GLN A 294 26.12 -14.89 5.46
CA GLN A 294 26.65 -16.13 4.89
C GLN A 294 27.42 -15.87 3.58
N ARG A 295 26.89 -15.01 2.70
CA ARG A 295 27.58 -14.61 1.46
C ARG A 295 28.90 -13.89 1.74
N LEU A 296 28.95 -13.03 2.75
CA LEU A 296 30.19 -12.35 3.16
C LEU A 296 31.22 -13.33 3.74
N ARG A 297 30.79 -14.29 4.57
CA ARG A 297 31.66 -15.35 5.10
C ARG A 297 32.31 -16.17 3.98
N VAL A 298 31.51 -16.60 3.00
CA VAL A 298 32.01 -17.36 1.82
C VAL A 298 32.87 -16.49 0.91
N GLY A 299 32.58 -15.19 0.81
CA GLY A 299 33.31 -14.23 -0.02
C GLY A 299 34.69 -13.84 0.51
N GLY A 300 35.06 -14.23 1.74
CA GLY A 300 36.34 -13.92 2.36
C GLY A 300 36.22 -12.92 3.51
N SER A 301 35.77 -13.38 4.68
CA SER A 301 35.87 -12.63 5.94
C SER A 301 37.07 -13.11 6.77
N ARG A 302 37.79 -12.19 7.41
CA ARG A 302 38.92 -12.49 8.32
C ARG A 302 38.55 -12.36 9.81
N CYS A 303 37.29 -12.03 10.06
CA CYS A 303 36.68 -11.78 11.36
C CYS A 303 35.47 -12.70 11.54
N ASP A 304 35.06 -12.87 12.79
CA ASP A 304 33.74 -13.45 13.07
C ASP A 304 32.66 -12.41 12.74
N LEU A 305 31.60 -12.88 12.09
CA LEU A 305 30.49 -12.06 11.64
C LEU A 305 29.23 -12.59 12.31
N GLN A 306 28.53 -11.79 13.10
CA GLN A 306 27.29 -12.20 13.75
C GLN A 306 26.13 -11.32 13.24
N VAL A 307 25.01 -11.96 12.94
CA VAL A 307 23.81 -11.26 12.42
C VAL A 307 23.13 -10.56 13.60
N GLY A 308 22.91 -9.25 13.47
CA GLY A 308 22.15 -8.44 14.42
C GLY A 308 20.68 -8.29 14.02
N ASP A 309 20.05 -7.24 14.51
CA ASP A 309 18.62 -6.99 14.28
C ASP A 309 18.33 -6.40 12.90
N VAL A 310 17.13 -6.71 12.39
CA VAL A 310 16.58 -6.02 11.21
C VAL A 310 16.10 -4.64 11.64
N VAL A 311 16.66 -3.60 11.02
CA VAL A 311 16.37 -2.20 11.33
C VAL A 311 15.14 -1.73 10.56
N ALA A 312 15.14 -1.92 9.24
CA ALA A 312 14.08 -1.46 8.35
C ALA A 312 13.99 -2.28 7.06
N ALA A 313 12.85 -2.22 6.39
CA ALA A 313 12.67 -2.81 5.06
C ALA A 313 11.89 -1.86 4.14
N TYR A 314 12.35 -1.75 2.88
CA TYR A 314 11.81 -0.83 1.89
C TYR A 314 11.45 -1.55 0.60
N VAL A 315 10.32 -1.20 -0.01
CA VAL A 315 10.04 -1.56 -1.41
C VAL A 315 10.77 -0.59 -2.31
N HIS A 316 11.61 -1.10 -3.22
CA HIS A 316 12.29 -0.31 -4.24
C HIS A 316 11.65 -0.54 -5.62
N LYS A 317 11.25 0.57 -6.26
CA LYS A 317 10.76 0.59 -7.64
C LYS A 317 11.61 1.52 -8.51
N LYS A 318 11.70 1.18 -9.80
CA LYS A 318 12.25 2.02 -10.85
C LYS A 318 11.35 1.95 -12.08
N ASP A 319 10.99 3.10 -12.65
CA ASP A 319 10.10 3.19 -13.82
C ASP A 319 8.79 2.43 -13.58
N ASP A 320 8.17 2.62 -12.41
CA ASP A 320 6.98 1.91 -11.94
C ASP A 320 7.08 0.38 -11.85
N ASN A 321 8.26 -0.19 -12.06
CA ASN A 321 8.53 -1.61 -11.93
C ASN A 321 9.18 -1.92 -10.58
N PHE A 322 8.68 -2.96 -9.91
CA PHE A 322 9.32 -3.49 -8.70
C PHE A 322 10.70 -4.04 -9.02
N LYS A 323 11.72 -3.62 -8.26
CA LYS A 323 13.10 -4.07 -8.43
C LYS A 323 13.59 -4.94 -7.27
N GLY A 324 12.97 -4.81 -6.10
CA GLY A 324 13.24 -5.67 -4.95
C GLY A 324 12.85 -5.02 -3.63
N THR A 325 13.02 -5.77 -2.57
CA THR A 325 12.96 -5.29 -1.19
C THR A 325 14.38 -4.99 -0.72
N VAL A 326 14.59 -3.80 -0.17
CA VAL A 326 15.83 -3.40 0.49
C VAL A 326 15.69 -3.69 1.97
N VAL A 327 16.50 -4.61 2.51
CA VAL A 327 16.50 -4.99 3.93
C VAL A 327 17.72 -4.38 4.59
N GLN A 328 17.49 -3.49 5.55
CA GLN A 328 18.54 -2.87 6.38
C GLN A 328 18.67 -3.64 7.69
N PHE A 329 19.88 -4.05 8.05
CA PHE A 329 20.15 -4.87 9.24
C PHE A 329 21.51 -4.58 9.85
N GLU A 330 21.63 -4.86 11.14
CA GLU A 330 22.86 -4.76 11.91
C GLU A 330 23.68 -6.05 11.77
N MET A 331 25.00 -5.92 11.84
CA MET A 331 25.95 -7.01 11.87
C MET A 331 27.06 -6.67 12.86
N GLU A 332 27.28 -7.55 13.82
CA GLU A 332 28.38 -7.43 14.75
C GLU A 332 29.64 -8.08 14.14
N THR A 333 30.77 -7.40 14.30
CA THR A 333 32.08 -7.89 13.88
C THR A 333 33.08 -7.74 15.01
N THR A 334 34.23 -8.41 14.90
CA THR A 334 35.34 -8.21 15.84
C THR A 334 35.82 -6.75 15.90
N ASP A 335 35.60 -5.99 14.83
CA ASP A 335 36.07 -4.61 14.68
C ASP A 335 34.99 -3.57 15.07
N GLY A 336 33.79 -4.04 15.44
CA GLY A 336 32.65 -3.22 15.85
C GLY A 336 31.37 -3.48 15.04
N PRO A 337 30.27 -2.82 15.43
CA PRO A 337 28.97 -2.98 14.77
C PRO A 337 28.96 -2.29 13.41
N LEU A 338 28.33 -2.93 12.43
CA LEU A 338 28.11 -2.42 11.09
C LEU A 338 26.61 -2.44 10.75
N VAL A 339 26.20 -1.55 9.86
CA VAL A 339 24.85 -1.56 9.27
C VAL A 339 24.99 -1.79 7.78
N LEU A 340 24.25 -2.76 7.26
CA LEU A 340 24.24 -3.09 5.84
C LEU A 340 22.82 -2.95 5.28
N GLU A 341 22.74 -2.75 3.97
CA GLU A 341 21.52 -3.00 3.21
C GLU A 341 21.73 -4.11 2.20
N ALA A 342 20.71 -4.96 2.06
CA ALA A 342 20.62 -6.02 1.08
C ALA A 342 19.46 -5.78 0.13
N LEU A 343 19.72 -5.83 -1.18
CA LEU A 343 18.65 -5.89 -2.19
C LEU A 343 18.28 -7.34 -2.46
N VAL A 344 17.03 -7.70 -2.22
CA VAL A 344 16.49 -9.03 -2.51
C VAL A 344 15.29 -8.92 -3.45
N SER A 345 15.23 -9.79 -4.45
CA SER A 345 14.11 -9.85 -5.40
C SER A 345 13.52 -11.27 -5.42
N PRO A 346 12.19 -11.44 -5.59
CA PRO A 346 11.62 -12.75 -5.86
C PRO A 346 12.12 -13.22 -7.23
N LEU A 347 12.53 -14.48 -7.31
CA LEU A 347 12.85 -15.09 -8.58
C LEU A 347 11.59 -15.10 -9.48
N PRO A 348 11.75 -15.01 -10.81
CA PRO A 348 10.63 -15.19 -11.72
C PRO A 348 9.89 -16.49 -11.39
N THR A 349 8.56 -16.48 -11.49
CA THR A 349 7.73 -17.67 -11.34
C THR A 349 7.51 -18.29 -12.73
N PRO A 350 8.43 -19.11 -13.26
CA PRO A 350 8.30 -19.62 -14.62
C PRO A 350 7.05 -20.48 -14.72
N ILE A 351 6.23 -20.18 -15.74
CA ILE A 351 5.13 -21.05 -16.13
C ILE A 351 5.74 -22.25 -16.85
N LYS A 352 5.87 -23.37 -16.15
CA LYS A 352 6.29 -24.63 -16.75
C LYS A 352 5.13 -25.18 -17.57
N ARG A 353 5.19 -25.01 -18.90
CA ARG A 353 4.26 -25.63 -19.84
C ARG A 353 4.43 -27.15 -19.82
N LEU A 354 3.31 -27.86 -19.69
CA LEU A 354 3.25 -29.30 -19.67
C LEU A 354 2.79 -29.80 -21.04
N LYS A 355 3.55 -30.70 -21.66
CA LYS A 355 3.13 -31.36 -22.90
C LYS A 355 2.25 -32.56 -22.55
N LYS A 356 1.00 -32.58 -23.06
CA LYS A 356 0.33 -33.73 -23.71
C LYS A 356 -1.19 -33.52 -23.78
N GLY A 357 -1.69 -33.20 -24.97
CA GLY A 357 -3.13 -33.17 -25.29
C GLY A 357 -3.41 -32.38 -26.57
N SER A 358 -4.66 -32.44 -27.06
CA SER A 358 -5.19 -31.58 -28.13
C SER A 358 -5.75 -30.25 -27.62
N ALA A 359 -5.48 -29.90 -26.35
CA ALA A 359 -5.94 -28.68 -25.72
C ALA A 359 -5.06 -27.49 -26.14
N GLU A 360 -5.70 -26.35 -26.39
CA GLU A 360 -5.02 -25.12 -26.81
C GLU A 360 -4.42 -24.42 -25.58
N ASP A 361 -3.11 -24.20 -25.59
CA ASP A 361 -2.45 -23.45 -24.52
C ASP A 361 -2.68 -21.95 -24.69
N ARG A 362 -3.79 -21.48 -24.13
CA ARG A 362 -4.22 -20.08 -24.19
C ARG A 362 -3.71 -19.22 -23.03
N LEU A 363 -3.07 -19.82 -22.02
CA LEU A 363 -2.62 -19.06 -20.84
C LEU A 363 -1.45 -18.16 -21.24
N THR A 364 -1.55 -16.85 -21.10
CA THR A 364 -0.48 -15.90 -21.48
C THR A 364 0.37 -15.48 -20.29
N SER A 365 -0.25 -15.21 -19.15
CA SER A 365 0.45 -14.84 -17.91
C SER A 365 -0.22 -15.44 -16.68
N MET A 366 0.59 -15.63 -15.64
CA MET A 366 0.14 -16.10 -14.34
C MET A 366 1.06 -15.53 -13.26
N ASP A 367 0.50 -14.68 -12.41
CA ASP A 367 1.18 -14.09 -11.26
C ASP A 367 0.52 -14.55 -9.97
N ILE A 368 1.34 -14.85 -8.96
CA ILE A 368 0.89 -15.41 -7.69
C ILE A 368 1.40 -14.50 -6.57
N SER A 369 0.49 -13.90 -5.80
CA SER A 369 0.83 -13.13 -4.61
C SER A 369 -0.36 -13.04 -3.64
N THR A 370 -0.27 -12.17 -2.63
CA THR A 370 -1.37 -11.80 -1.74
C THR A 370 -1.79 -10.34 -1.96
N ASP A 371 -2.85 -9.92 -1.25
CA ASP A 371 -3.28 -8.52 -1.20
C ASP A 371 -3.58 -7.94 -2.60
N PHE A 372 -4.34 -8.71 -3.38
CA PHE A 372 -4.84 -8.26 -4.67
C PHE A 372 -5.81 -7.10 -4.50
N ASP A 373 -5.38 -5.92 -4.94
CA ASP A 373 -6.16 -4.70 -5.03
C ASP A 373 -6.99 -4.74 -6.31
N GLN A 374 -8.29 -4.94 -6.16
CA GLN A 374 -9.22 -5.00 -7.29
C GLN A 374 -9.41 -3.62 -7.96
N LYS A 375 -9.24 -2.52 -7.22
CA LYS A 375 -9.39 -1.17 -7.74
C LYS A 375 -8.27 -0.82 -8.71
N GLU A 376 -7.05 -1.20 -8.36
CA GLU A 376 -5.85 -0.96 -9.17
C GLU A 376 -5.43 -2.18 -10.01
N ALA A 377 -6.17 -3.29 -9.92
CA ALA A 377 -5.95 -4.55 -10.63
C ALA A 377 -4.52 -5.10 -10.49
N MET A 378 -3.96 -5.06 -9.28
CA MET A 378 -2.59 -5.48 -9.00
C MET A 378 -2.38 -5.98 -7.57
N PHE A 379 -1.28 -6.67 -7.33
CA PHE A 379 -0.89 -7.13 -5.99
C PHE A 379 -0.19 -6.03 -5.20
N ARG A 380 -0.60 -5.81 -3.94
CA ARG A 380 0.08 -4.91 -3.00
C ARG A 380 1.26 -5.58 -2.29
N ASN A 381 1.27 -6.92 -2.21
CA ASN A 381 2.45 -7.69 -1.81
C ASN A 381 3.42 -7.84 -3.00
N PHE A 382 4.19 -6.80 -3.27
CA PHE A 382 5.19 -6.78 -4.35
C PHE A 382 6.32 -7.79 -4.14
N GLY A 383 6.75 -7.96 -2.88
CA GLY A 383 7.82 -8.88 -2.50
C GLY A 383 7.45 -10.35 -2.64
N ARG A 384 6.17 -10.70 -2.81
CA ARG A 384 5.67 -12.09 -2.88
C ARG A 384 6.03 -12.92 -1.64
N VAL A 385 6.19 -12.26 -0.49
CA VAL A 385 6.48 -12.92 0.79
C VAL A 385 5.18 -13.41 1.39
N MET A 386 5.06 -14.71 1.64
CA MET A 386 3.82 -15.31 2.14
C MET A 386 4.12 -16.20 3.34
N GLY A 387 3.38 -16.01 4.43
CA GLY A 387 3.43 -16.88 5.60
C GLY A 387 2.28 -17.88 5.64
N VAL A 388 2.23 -18.66 6.71
CA VAL A 388 1.21 -19.71 6.93
C VAL A 388 -0.23 -19.17 7.03
N PHE A 389 -0.42 -17.88 7.29
CA PHE A 389 -1.73 -17.22 7.34
C PHE A 389 -2.03 -16.39 6.09
N ALA A 390 -1.24 -16.54 5.02
CA ALA A 390 -1.52 -15.90 3.75
C ALA A 390 -2.83 -16.41 3.13
N THR A 391 -3.45 -15.57 2.30
CA THR A 391 -4.50 -15.98 1.36
C THR A 391 -3.99 -15.77 -0.07
N PRO A 392 -3.25 -16.74 -0.64
CA PRO A 392 -2.69 -16.60 -1.98
C PRO A 392 -3.76 -16.37 -3.04
N VAL A 393 -3.41 -15.59 -4.04
CA VAL A 393 -4.25 -15.18 -5.15
C VAL A 393 -3.45 -15.29 -6.43
N ILE A 394 -4.07 -15.88 -7.45
CA ILE A 394 -3.51 -16.00 -8.79
C ILE A 394 -4.21 -15.00 -9.69
N MET A 395 -3.46 -14.14 -10.35
CA MET A 395 -3.92 -13.36 -11.50
C MET A 395 -3.49 -14.08 -12.76
N HIS A 396 -4.44 -14.46 -13.61
CA HIS A 396 -4.18 -15.18 -14.85
C HIS A 396 -4.76 -14.42 -16.04
N SER A 397 -4.06 -14.49 -17.17
CA SER A 397 -4.51 -13.91 -18.43
C SER A 397 -4.47 -14.95 -19.54
N TRP A 398 -5.41 -14.82 -20.47
CA TRP A 398 -5.64 -15.79 -21.53
C TRP A 398 -5.79 -15.08 -22.87
N SER A 399 -5.21 -15.65 -23.93
CA SER A 399 -5.44 -15.22 -25.31
C SER A 399 -6.80 -15.71 -25.82
N GLY A 400 -7.30 -15.11 -26.90
CA GLY A 400 -8.40 -15.65 -27.69
C GLY A 400 -8.10 -17.05 -28.25
N GLY A 401 -9.15 -17.81 -28.58
CA GLY A 401 -9.02 -19.19 -29.05
C GLY A 401 -10.30 -20.01 -28.87
N ARG A 402 -10.22 -21.34 -29.00
CA ARG A 402 -11.40 -22.21 -28.88
C ARG A 402 -12.00 -22.17 -27.48
N ALA A 403 -13.32 -22.35 -27.37
CA ALA A 403 -13.94 -22.49 -26.05
C ALA A 403 -13.36 -23.71 -25.32
N GLN A 404 -12.96 -23.52 -24.07
CA GLN A 404 -12.37 -24.59 -23.26
C GLN A 404 -12.66 -24.38 -21.78
N ASN A 405 -12.77 -25.48 -21.05
CA ASN A 405 -12.93 -25.45 -19.61
C ASN A 405 -11.56 -25.44 -18.95
N VAL A 406 -11.33 -24.43 -18.12
CA VAL A 406 -10.09 -24.29 -17.37
C VAL A 406 -10.34 -24.65 -15.92
N THR A 407 -9.42 -25.40 -15.33
CA THR A 407 -9.36 -25.64 -13.90
C THR A 407 -8.01 -25.17 -13.37
N VAL A 408 -8.03 -24.32 -12.34
CA VAL A 408 -6.84 -23.90 -11.59
C VAL A 408 -6.85 -24.61 -10.25
N ALA A 409 -5.82 -25.39 -9.95
CA ALA A 409 -5.72 -26.23 -8.76
C ALA A 409 -4.46 -25.90 -7.96
N PHE A 410 -4.62 -25.67 -6.65
CA PHE A 410 -3.53 -25.48 -5.71
C PHE A 410 -3.18 -26.80 -5.05
N GLN A 411 -1.90 -27.14 -5.03
CA GLN A 411 -1.35 -28.33 -4.38
C GLN A 411 -0.31 -27.91 -3.36
N ASP A 412 -0.42 -28.44 -2.14
CA ASP A 412 0.48 -28.16 -1.03
C ASP A 412 1.85 -28.88 -1.20
N PRO A 413 2.83 -28.56 -0.34
CA PRO A 413 4.14 -29.20 -0.34
C PRO A 413 4.13 -30.71 -0.02
N ALA A 414 3.04 -31.24 0.54
CA ALA A 414 2.87 -32.67 0.81
C ALA A 414 2.17 -33.42 -0.34
N GLY A 415 1.86 -32.73 -1.44
CA GLY A 415 1.19 -33.31 -2.61
C GLY A 415 -0.33 -33.30 -2.53
N GLN A 416 -0.93 -32.72 -1.49
CA GLN A 416 -2.38 -32.62 -1.33
C GLN A 416 -2.94 -31.45 -2.15
N VAL A 417 -3.93 -31.70 -3.01
CA VAL A 417 -4.71 -30.65 -3.67
C VAL A 417 -5.56 -29.97 -2.60
N ALA A 418 -5.27 -28.70 -2.34
CA ALA A 418 -5.93 -27.93 -1.29
C ALA A 418 -7.27 -27.34 -1.77
N ARG A 419 -7.30 -26.86 -3.02
CA ARG A 419 -8.46 -26.22 -3.63
C ARG A 419 -8.34 -26.24 -5.14
N ALA A 420 -9.49 -26.28 -5.83
CA ALA A 420 -9.54 -26.03 -7.26
C ALA A 420 -10.74 -25.16 -7.63
N GLU A 421 -10.60 -24.39 -8.71
CA GLU A 421 -11.66 -23.55 -9.26
C GLU A 421 -11.71 -23.75 -10.77
N SER A 422 -12.92 -23.92 -11.31
CA SER A 422 -13.12 -24.14 -12.74
C SER A 422 -13.98 -23.04 -13.35
N PHE A 423 -13.62 -22.63 -14.56
CA PHE A 423 -14.35 -21.62 -15.33
C PHE A 423 -14.23 -21.91 -16.83
N SER A 424 -15.21 -21.46 -17.61
CA SER A 424 -15.22 -21.62 -19.06
C SER A 424 -14.68 -20.37 -19.74
N LEU A 425 -13.76 -20.57 -20.69
CA LEU A 425 -13.30 -19.54 -21.62
C LEU A 425 -14.13 -19.60 -22.90
N ASN A 426 -14.64 -18.46 -23.37
CA ASN A 426 -15.46 -18.38 -24.57
C ASN A 426 -14.62 -18.13 -25.84
N THR A 427 -15.19 -18.38 -27.01
CA THR A 427 -14.53 -18.20 -28.32
C THR A 427 -14.46 -16.75 -28.79
N THR A 428 -15.36 -15.88 -28.31
CA THR A 428 -15.51 -14.50 -28.79
C THR A 428 -14.63 -13.48 -28.05
N GLU A 429 -13.95 -13.90 -26.98
CA GLU A 429 -13.09 -13.01 -26.18
C GLU A 429 -11.68 -12.99 -26.80
N GLU A 430 -11.24 -11.82 -27.27
CA GLU A 430 -9.86 -11.62 -27.77
C GLU A 430 -8.80 -11.83 -26.68
N SER A 431 -9.15 -11.48 -25.44
CA SER A 431 -8.38 -11.81 -24.25
C SER A 431 -9.28 -11.78 -23.01
N ARG A 432 -8.90 -12.56 -21.99
CA ARG A 432 -9.59 -12.56 -20.69
C ARG A 432 -8.57 -12.59 -19.58
N SER A 433 -8.75 -11.73 -18.58
CA SER A 433 -8.03 -11.82 -17.31
C SER A 433 -8.97 -12.18 -16.18
N GLY A 434 -8.48 -12.94 -15.22
CA GLY A 434 -9.25 -13.39 -14.07
C GLY A 434 -8.38 -13.56 -12.84
N VAL A 435 -9.07 -13.77 -11.72
CA VAL A 435 -8.43 -13.94 -10.43
C VAL A 435 -9.00 -15.16 -9.75
N THR A 436 -8.13 -16.03 -9.22
CA THR A 436 -8.51 -17.22 -8.47
C THR A 436 -7.84 -17.19 -7.09
N ARG A 437 -8.61 -17.40 -6.03
CA ARG A 437 -8.14 -17.25 -4.64
C ARG A 437 -8.04 -18.60 -3.93
N LEU A 438 -6.95 -18.81 -3.18
CA LEU A 438 -6.81 -19.93 -2.25
C LEU A 438 -7.46 -19.57 -0.90
N ALA A 439 -8.79 -19.54 -0.85
CA ALA A 439 -9.49 -19.45 0.44
C ALA A 439 -9.73 -20.87 0.96
N VAL A 440 -8.88 -21.31 1.88
CA VAL A 440 -8.90 -22.63 2.53
C VAL A 440 -8.68 -22.48 4.03
N ARG A 441 -8.86 -23.56 4.78
CA ARG A 441 -8.55 -23.58 6.21
C ARG A 441 -7.05 -23.31 6.43
N GLN A 442 -6.77 -22.43 7.39
CA GLN A 442 -5.41 -22.07 7.81
C GLN A 442 -5.02 -22.86 9.08
N PRO A 443 -3.72 -23.00 9.39
CA PRO A 443 -2.55 -22.50 8.65
C PRO A 443 -2.27 -23.28 7.35
N LEU A 444 -1.69 -22.60 6.37
CA LEU A 444 -1.09 -23.24 5.20
C LEU A 444 0.19 -24.00 5.62
N ARG A 445 0.41 -25.17 5.04
CA ARG A 445 1.63 -25.95 5.26
C ARG A 445 2.82 -25.20 4.63
N PRO A 446 3.90 -24.90 5.37
CA PRO A 446 5.05 -24.21 4.80
C PRO A 446 5.80 -25.08 3.79
N GLY A 447 6.45 -24.43 2.82
CA GLY A 447 7.21 -25.06 1.76
C GLY A 447 6.89 -24.48 0.38
N THR A 448 7.22 -25.24 -0.65
CA THR A 448 6.98 -24.85 -2.03
C THR A 448 5.63 -25.40 -2.51
N TRP A 449 4.66 -24.51 -2.63
CA TRP A 449 3.34 -24.82 -3.18
C TRP A 449 3.38 -24.88 -4.70
N ARG A 450 2.44 -25.62 -5.29
CA ARG A 450 2.30 -25.80 -6.73
C ARG A 450 0.91 -25.33 -7.18
N VAL A 451 0.86 -24.55 -8.24
CA VAL A 451 -0.37 -24.25 -8.96
C VAL A 451 -0.36 -25.03 -10.26
N HIS A 452 -1.41 -25.80 -10.50
CA HIS A 452 -1.62 -26.52 -11.75
C HIS A 452 -2.77 -25.89 -12.51
N VAL A 453 -2.58 -25.73 -13.81
CA VAL A 453 -3.59 -25.26 -14.74
C VAL A 453 -3.92 -26.41 -15.67
N LEU A 454 -5.20 -26.77 -15.71
CA LEU A 454 -5.73 -27.80 -16.57
C LEU A 454 -6.67 -27.17 -17.60
N ALA A 455 -6.57 -27.57 -18.85
CA ALA A 455 -7.50 -27.24 -19.92
C ALA A 455 -8.19 -28.52 -20.38
N ASP A 456 -9.52 -28.55 -20.34
CA ASP A 456 -10.35 -29.72 -20.62
C ASP A 456 -9.87 -30.97 -19.84
N HIS A 457 -9.57 -30.77 -18.56
CA HIS A 457 -9.05 -31.78 -17.62
C HIS A 457 -7.62 -32.29 -17.88
N VAL A 458 -6.90 -31.70 -18.85
CA VAL A 458 -5.50 -32.02 -19.16
C VAL A 458 -4.58 -30.97 -18.54
N PRO A 459 -3.60 -31.34 -17.70
CA PRO A 459 -2.60 -30.40 -17.19
C PRO A 459 -1.80 -29.75 -18.33
N VAL A 460 -1.87 -28.43 -18.45
CA VAL A 460 -1.19 -27.64 -19.50
C VAL A 460 -0.08 -26.75 -18.95
N ALA A 461 -0.15 -26.34 -17.69
CA ALA A 461 0.87 -25.51 -17.08
C ALA A 461 0.98 -25.73 -15.57
N ARG A 462 2.15 -25.42 -15.02
CA ARG A 462 2.42 -25.40 -13.58
C ARG A 462 3.29 -24.21 -13.20
N ALA A 463 3.06 -23.66 -12.01
CA ALA A 463 3.95 -22.72 -11.35
C ALA A 463 4.16 -23.11 -9.88
N GLU A 464 5.15 -22.49 -9.24
CA GLU A 464 5.47 -22.68 -7.83
C GLU A 464 5.48 -21.36 -7.08
N PHE A 465 5.14 -21.38 -5.80
CA PHE A 465 5.28 -20.22 -4.92
C PHE A 465 5.65 -20.65 -3.49
N PRO A 466 6.41 -19.84 -2.74
CA PRO A 466 6.78 -20.16 -1.37
C PRO A 466 5.67 -19.83 -0.38
N VAL A 467 5.54 -20.66 0.66
CA VAL A 467 4.91 -20.31 1.93
C VAL A 467 5.98 -20.52 3.00
N LEU A 468 6.42 -19.43 3.64
CA LEU A 468 7.45 -19.46 4.66
C LEU A 468 6.90 -20.02 5.97
N PRO A 469 7.69 -20.85 6.69
CA PRO A 469 7.41 -21.09 8.09
C PRO A 469 7.65 -19.79 8.86
N LEU A 470 7.15 -19.74 10.09
CA LEU A 470 7.29 -18.58 10.98
C LEU A 470 8.36 -18.85 12.03
N GLU A 471 9.39 -18.02 12.08
CA GLU A 471 10.38 -18.00 13.17
C GLU A 471 9.92 -17.12 14.34
N VAL A 472 9.02 -16.19 14.05
CA VAL A 472 8.38 -15.31 15.02
C VAL A 472 6.87 -15.42 14.93
N PHE A 473 6.20 -15.33 16.08
CA PHE A 473 4.75 -15.25 16.15
C PHE A 473 4.36 -14.21 17.19
N LYS A 474 3.58 -13.19 16.78
CA LYS A 474 3.32 -11.98 17.57
C LYS A 474 4.63 -11.31 18.01
N ALA A 475 5.58 -11.20 17.07
CA ALA A 475 6.92 -10.64 17.28
C ALA A 475 7.77 -11.33 18.37
N ARG A 476 7.46 -12.59 18.74
CA ARG A 476 8.25 -13.39 19.68
C ARG A 476 8.77 -14.68 19.02
N PRO A 477 9.96 -15.18 19.38
CA PRO A 477 10.46 -16.44 18.84
C PRO A 477 9.46 -17.59 19.04
N VAL A 478 9.27 -18.37 17.98
CA VAL A 478 8.40 -19.55 18.00
C VAL A 478 9.05 -20.65 18.83
N ASN A 479 8.32 -21.17 19.82
CA ASN A 479 8.75 -22.32 20.61
C ASN A 479 8.34 -23.65 19.94
N ARG A 480 8.77 -24.78 20.52
CA ARG A 480 8.54 -26.12 19.97
C ARG A 480 7.05 -26.46 19.79
N ASP A 481 6.21 -26.15 20.77
CA ASP A 481 4.78 -26.47 20.71
C ASP A 481 4.07 -25.60 19.66
N GLN A 482 4.46 -24.33 19.56
CA GLN A 482 3.98 -23.40 18.56
C GLN A 482 4.42 -23.80 17.15
N ALA A 483 5.65 -24.24 16.94
CA ALA A 483 6.16 -24.67 15.63
C ALA A 483 5.25 -25.76 15.04
N LYS A 484 4.97 -26.80 15.84
CA LYS A 484 4.08 -27.88 15.43
C LYS A 484 2.68 -27.37 15.05
N LEU A 485 2.10 -26.47 15.86
CA LEU A 485 0.78 -25.91 15.58
C LEU A 485 0.75 -25.05 14.31
N LEU A 486 1.78 -24.23 14.10
CA LEU A 486 1.85 -23.26 13.00
C LEU A 486 2.21 -23.93 11.66
N HIS A 487 3.01 -25.00 11.67
CA HIS A 487 3.66 -25.53 10.46
C HIS A 487 3.10 -26.88 9.98
N SER A 488 2.20 -27.52 10.73
CA SER A 488 1.62 -28.83 10.34
C SER A 488 0.58 -28.76 9.21
N GLY A 489 0.15 -27.56 8.82
CA GLY A 489 -1.03 -27.35 7.97
C GLY A 489 -2.33 -27.45 8.77
N PRO A 490 -3.50 -27.47 8.11
CA PRO A 490 -4.78 -27.53 8.80
C PRO A 490 -5.00 -28.91 9.43
N SER A 491 -5.69 -28.94 10.58
CA SER A 491 -6.03 -30.18 11.31
C SER A 491 -7.03 -31.08 10.56
N GLN A 492 -7.72 -30.54 9.56
CA GLN A 492 -8.65 -31.23 8.68
C GLN A 492 -8.27 -30.94 7.22
N SER A 493 -8.85 -31.68 6.27
CA SER A 493 -8.64 -31.40 4.84
C SER A 493 -8.91 -29.93 4.50
N TYR A 494 -8.07 -29.35 3.64
CA TYR A 494 -8.16 -27.95 3.20
C TYR A 494 -9.55 -27.57 2.66
N SER A 495 -10.20 -28.51 1.97
CA SER A 495 -11.52 -28.35 1.35
C SER A 495 -12.26 -29.69 1.28
N GLU A 496 -13.60 -29.64 1.31
CA GLU A 496 -14.51 -30.80 1.18
C GLU A 496 -15.03 -30.97 -0.26
N GLN A 497 -14.48 -30.20 -1.23
CA GLN A 497 -14.94 -30.23 -2.62
C GLN A 497 -14.67 -31.57 -3.30
N ARG A 498 -15.72 -32.20 -3.85
CA ARG A 498 -15.60 -33.45 -4.63
C ARG A 498 -14.61 -33.36 -5.81
N VAL A 499 -14.48 -32.16 -6.40
CA VAL A 499 -13.55 -31.87 -7.50
C VAL A 499 -12.09 -32.09 -7.08
N VAL A 500 -11.74 -31.79 -5.81
CA VAL A 500 -10.40 -31.99 -5.27
C VAL A 500 -10.00 -33.46 -5.29
N ALA A 501 -10.90 -34.38 -4.94
CA ALA A 501 -10.62 -35.82 -4.93
C ALA A 501 -10.40 -36.40 -6.34
N ALA A 502 -11.05 -35.85 -7.37
CA ALA A 502 -10.80 -36.22 -8.76
C ALA A 502 -9.46 -35.68 -9.26
N LEU A 503 -9.14 -34.43 -8.95
CA LEU A 503 -7.86 -33.80 -9.32
C LEU A 503 -6.67 -34.41 -8.60
N GLN A 504 -6.83 -34.86 -7.36
CA GLN A 504 -5.80 -35.56 -6.61
C GLN A 504 -5.26 -36.78 -7.38
N ARG A 505 -6.16 -37.51 -8.06
CA ARG A 505 -5.82 -38.66 -8.91
C ARG A 505 -5.12 -38.24 -10.19
N ILE A 506 -5.61 -37.18 -10.85
CA ILE A 506 -5.03 -36.67 -12.11
C ILE A 506 -3.62 -36.12 -11.89
N LEU A 507 -3.40 -35.41 -10.79
CA LEU A 507 -2.12 -34.77 -10.46
C LEU A 507 -1.15 -35.72 -9.73
N GLY A 508 -1.53 -36.97 -9.51
CA GLY A 508 -0.68 -38.02 -8.94
C GLY A 508 -0.29 -37.80 -7.47
N GLY A 509 -1.06 -37.00 -6.71
CA GLY A 509 -0.72 -36.65 -5.33
C GLY A 509 -1.22 -37.64 -4.27
N ALA A 510 -2.10 -38.59 -4.62
CA ALA A 510 -2.73 -39.50 -3.64
C ALA A 510 -1.75 -40.51 -3.01
N ASP A 511 -0.62 -40.81 -3.67
CA ASP A 511 0.32 -41.87 -3.29
C ASP A 511 1.77 -41.37 -3.20
N GLN A 512 2.01 -40.25 -2.51
CA GLN A 512 3.38 -39.83 -2.17
C GLN A 512 3.63 -39.83 -0.65
N PRO A 513 3.71 -41.02 -0.01
CA PRO A 513 4.01 -41.13 1.42
C PRO A 513 5.28 -40.39 1.83
N ALA A 514 6.26 -40.30 0.94
CA ALA A 514 7.52 -39.61 1.18
C ALA A 514 7.36 -38.09 1.31
N GLU A 515 6.56 -37.43 0.46
CA GLU A 515 6.33 -35.98 0.56
C GLU A 515 5.57 -35.63 1.85
N LEU A 516 4.56 -36.42 2.21
CA LEU A 516 3.80 -36.25 3.45
C LEU A 516 4.66 -36.50 4.70
N ALA A 517 5.49 -37.55 4.70
CA ALA A 517 6.40 -37.84 5.81
C ALA A 517 7.44 -36.72 5.98
N ALA A 518 8.04 -36.26 4.88
CA ALA A 518 8.99 -35.14 4.90
C ALA A 518 8.35 -33.84 5.41
N ALA A 519 7.12 -33.55 4.98
CA ALA A 519 6.41 -32.37 5.44
C ALA A 519 6.01 -32.45 6.92
N THR A 520 5.63 -33.64 7.40
CA THR A 520 5.33 -33.87 8.83
C THR A 520 6.57 -33.69 9.69
N ALA A 521 7.71 -34.23 9.25
CA ALA A 521 8.99 -34.05 9.93
C ALA A 521 9.44 -32.58 9.92
N ALA A 522 9.23 -31.85 8.83
CA ALA A 522 9.57 -30.43 8.74
C ALA A 522 8.76 -29.56 9.72
N ALA A 523 7.50 -29.92 9.97
CA ALA A 523 6.61 -29.18 10.88
C ALA A 523 7.05 -29.20 12.35
N GLU A 524 7.94 -30.12 12.75
CA GLU A 524 8.45 -30.21 14.13
C GLU A 524 9.76 -29.41 14.35
N ARG A 525 10.31 -28.83 13.27
CA ARG A 525 11.55 -28.04 13.32
C ARG A 525 11.35 -26.78 14.16
N HIS A 526 12.29 -26.52 15.05
CA HIS A 526 12.33 -25.34 15.91
C HIS A 526 13.79 -24.92 16.13
N GLY A 527 14.02 -23.69 16.61
CA GLY A 527 15.37 -23.16 16.79
C GLY A 527 16.16 -23.16 15.48
N GLU A 528 17.41 -23.64 15.52
CA GLU A 528 18.32 -23.65 14.37
C GLU A 528 17.77 -24.46 13.17
N GLN A 529 17.11 -25.60 13.42
CA GLN A 529 16.53 -26.40 12.34
C GLN A 529 15.41 -25.67 11.58
N LEU A 530 14.66 -24.83 12.29
CA LEU A 530 13.63 -23.98 11.68
C LEU A 530 14.28 -22.87 10.86
N THR A 531 15.31 -22.23 11.40
CA THR A 531 16.12 -21.22 10.71
C THR A 531 16.70 -21.74 9.39
N GLU A 532 17.34 -22.91 9.41
CA GLU A 532 17.88 -23.54 8.20
C GLU A 532 16.80 -23.85 7.17
N TRP A 533 15.62 -24.29 7.64
CA TRP A 533 14.48 -24.56 6.78
C TRP A 533 13.97 -23.30 6.10
N THR A 534 13.77 -22.20 6.85
CA THR A 534 13.40 -20.90 6.30
C THR A 534 14.41 -20.45 5.25
N ASP A 535 15.69 -20.45 5.58
CA ASP A 535 16.77 -20.00 4.70
C ASP A 535 16.84 -20.85 3.42
N SER A 536 16.53 -22.15 3.50
CA SER A 536 16.44 -23.03 2.33
C SER A 536 15.30 -22.64 1.38
N ILE A 537 14.14 -22.25 1.90
CA ILE A 537 13.00 -21.82 1.08
C ILE A 537 13.30 -20.45 0.47
N VAL A 538 13.82 -19.51 1.26
CA VAL A 538 14.18 -18.17 0.77
C VAL A 538 15.21 -18.26 -0.35
N ARG A 539 16.29 -19.03 -0.16
CA ARG A 539 17.32 -19.24 -1.20
C ARG A 539 16.78 -19.87 -2.49
N ARG A 540 15.71 -20.66 -2.42
CA ARG A 540 15.10 -21.32 -3.59
C ARG A 540 14.20 -20.38 -4.40
N HIS A 541 13.56 -19.40 -3.75
CA HIS A 541 12.52 -18.57 -4.37
C HIS A 541 12.91 -17.10 -4.51
N PHE A 542 14.03 -16.68 -3.93
CA PHE A 542 14.49 -15.30 -3.92
C PHE A 542 15.97 -15.21 -4.30
N SER A 543 16.33 -14.10 -4.92
CA SER A 543 17.69 -13.76 -5.31
C SER A 543 18.21 -12.61 -4.46
N LEU A 544 19.35 -12.84 -3.81
CA LEU A 544 20.10 -11.79 -3.12
C LEU A 544 20.96 -11.06 -4.16
N GLU A 545 20.47 -9.93 -4.65
CA GLU A 545 21.06 -9.20 -5.78
C GLU A 545 22.37 -8.51 -5.38
N SER A 546 22.33 -7.70 -4.31
CA SER A 546 23.42 -6.81 -3.95
C SER A 546 23.46 -6.51 -2.45
N LEU A 547 24.63 -6.06 -1.99
CA LEU A 547 24.92 -5.66 -0.61
C LEU A 547 25.71 -4.35 -0.62
N CYS A 548 25.37 -3.46 0.30
CA CYS A 548 26.11 -2.22 0.53
C CYS A 548 26.26 -1.92 2.02
N LEU A 549 27.23 -1.07 2.35
CA LEU A 549 27.50 -0.62 3.70
C LEU A 549 26.80 0.73 3.97
N ALA A 550 25.91 0.75 4.96
CA ALA A 550 25.17 1.93 5.37
C ALA A 550 25.91 2.79 6.40
N SER A 551 26.72 2.16 7.26
CA SER A 551 27.51 2.84 8.29
C SER A 551 28.74 3.55 7.73
N ALA A 552 29.00 4.77 8.20
CA ALA A 552 30.24 5.52 7.99
C ALA A 552 30.84 5.94 9.34
N PRO A 553 32.17 5.87 9.54
CA PRO A 553 33.18 5.41 8.58
C PRO A 553 33.16 3.88 8.36
N PRO A 554 33.72 3.38 7.25
CA PRO A 554 33.88 1.94 7.01
C PRO A 554 34.74 1.29 8.10
N PRO A 555 34.58 -0.02 8.38
CA PRO A 555 35.45 -0.74 9.31
C PRO A 555 36.92 -0.62 8.88
N SER A 556 37.84 -0.78 9.82
CA SER A 556 39.26 -0.93 9.52
C SER A 556 39.45 -2.00 8.44
N ALA A 557 40.40 -1.80 7.52
CA ALA A 557 40.54 -2.57 6.27
C ALA A 557 40.92 -4.07 6.44
N GLY A 558 40.64 -4.70 7.58
CA GLY A 558 41.00 -6.08 7.93
C GLY A 558 39.86 -7.09 7.87
N CYS A 559 38.64 -6.76 8.31
CA CYS A 559 37.58 -7.76 8.53
C CYS A 559 36.91 -8.29 7.25
N LEU A 560 36.52 -7.42 6.30
CA LEU A 560 35.85 -7.82 5.05
C LEU A 560 36.76 -7.57 3.84
N THR A 561 36.99 -8.58 3.00
CA THR A 561 37.77 -8.42 1.76
C THR A 561 37.14 -9.18 0.58
N PRO A 562 36.62 -8.49 -0.45
CA PRO A 562 36.49 -7.04 -0.60
C PRO A 562 35.38 -6.44 0.27
N LEU A 563 35.55 -5.17 0.66
CA LEU A 563 34.51 -4.44 1.38
C LEU A 563 33.31 -4.15 0.45
N PRO A 564 32.06 -4.30 0.92
CA PRO A 564 30.89 -3.79 0.20
C PRO A 564 31.00 -2.29 -0.08
N ARG A 565 30.46 -1.84 -1.22
CA ARG A 565 30.43 -0.41 -1.56
C ARG A 565 29.54 0.36 -0.58
N SER A 566 29.77 1.67 -0.44
CA SER A 566 28.87 2.56 0.29
C SER A 566 27.46 2.52 -0.30
N CYS A 567 26.46 2.45 0.56
CA CYS A 567 25.06 2.46 0.15
C CYS A 567 24.66 3.73 -0.60
N ARG A 568 25.23 4.89 -0.22
CA ARG A 568 25.01 6.18 -0.88
C ARG A 568 25.46 6.22 -2.34
N ASP A 569 26.43 5.37 -2.71
CA ASP A 569 26.98 5.29 -4.07
C ASP A 569 26.24 4.29 -4.96
N THR A 570 25.23 3.61 -4.41
CA THR A 570 24.37 2.70 -5.17
C THR A 570 23.18 3.43 -5.77
N ASP A 571 22.48 2.77 -6.69
CA ASP A 571 21.26 3.29 -7.31
C ASP A 571 19.97 2.65 -6.76
N TRP A 572 20.09 1.75 -5.78
CA TRP A 572 18.97 0.94 -5.27
C TRP A 572 18.77 1.05 -3.76
N SER A 573 19.79 1.49 -3.01
CA SER A 573 19.72 1.63 -1.55
C SER A 573 18.67 2.66 -1.14
N SER A 574 18.12 2.50 0.05
CA SER A 574 17.27 3.53 0.67
C SER A 574 18.04 4.81 1.04
N LEU A 575 19.38 4.72 1.06
CA LEU A 575 20.32 5.81 1.38
C LEU A 575 20.92 6.47 0.13
N THR A 576 20.57 6.00 -1.07
CA THR A 576 20.90 6.69 -2.31
C THR A 576 20.31 8.11 -2.28
N PRO A 577 21.08 9.16 -2.61
CA PRO A 577 20.57 10.53 -2.63
C PRO A 577 19.26 10.65 -3.44
N ASP A 578 18.24 11.22 -2.82
CA ASP A 578 16.92 11.39 -3.44
C ASP A 578 16.43 12.85 -3.39
N PRO A 579 17.01 13.75 -4.20
CA PRO A 579 16.71 15.18 -4.13
C PRO A 579 15.23 15.52 -4.26
N LYS A 580 14.43 14.73 -4.98
CA LYS A 580 12.99 14.99 -5.17
C LYS A 580 12.15 14.76 -3.90
N ALA A 581 12.67 13.97 -2.95
CA ALA A 581 12.02 13.64 -1.68
C ALA A 581 12.72 14.29 -0.47
N GLU A 582 13.88 14.92 -0.69
CA GLU A 582 14.64 15.67 0.30
C GLU A 582 14.20 17.14 0.35
N LEU A 583 14.37 17.78 1.50
CA LEU A 583 14.00 19.18 1.72
C LEU A 583 15.25 20.06 1.70
N HIS A 584 15.45 20.82 0.61
CA HIS A 584 16.70 21.55 0.36
C HIS A 584 16.67 23.01 0.82
N GLY A 585 16.25 23.29 2.04
CA GLY A 585 16.13 24.67 2.52
C GLY A 585 15.11 25.52 1.73
N ILE A 586 15.10 26.83 1.99
CA ILE A 586 14.09 27.77 1.47
C ILE A 586 14.76 28.77 0.53
N GLU A 587 14.24 28.91 -0.69
CA GLU A 587 14.66 29.91 -1.67
C GLU A 587 14.18 31.32 -1.26
N PRO A 588 14.81 32.41 -1.77
CA PRO A 588 14.39 33.78 -1.45
C PRO A 588 12.90 34.09 -1.70
N GLY A 589 12.26 33.36 -2.62
CA GLY A 589 10.82 33.44 -2.89
C GLY A 589 9.93 32.70 -1.87
N GLY A 590 10.47 32.16 -0.78
CA GLY A 590 9.72 31.46 0.27
C GLY A 590 9.27 30.04 -0.11
N ARG A 591 9.81 29.47 -1.20
CA ARG A 591 9.53 28.09 -1.64
C ARG A 591 10.65 27.16 -1.18
N LEU A 592 10.31 25.90 -0.93
CA LEU A 592 11.32 24.86 -0.74
C LEU A 592 12.11 24.68 -2.04
N ARG A 593 13.42 24.63 -1.92
CA ARG A 593 14.29 24.36 -3.06
C ARG A 593 14.09 22.92 -3.53
N ARG A 594 14.01 22.73 -4.85
CA ARG A 594 13.71 21.43 -5.46
C ARG A 594 14.92 20.51 -5.65
N VAL A 595 16.13 21.07 -5.68
CA VAL A 595 17.42 20.36 -5.82
C VAL A 595 18.53 21.09 -5.05
N PRO A 596 19.62 20.42 -4.62
CA PRO A 596 20.76 21.07 -3.97
C PRO A 596 21.40 22.20 -4.82
N GLU A 597 22.00 23.21 -4.18
CA GLU A 597 22.68 24.34 -4.85
C GLU A 597 23.85 23.91 -5.77
N GLU A 598 24.54 22.82 -5.42
CA GLU A 598 25.65 22.29 -6.21
C GLU A 598 25.20 21.73 -7.58
N GLN A 599 23.92 21.36 -7.72
CA GLN A 599 23.36 20.80 -8.96
C GLN A 599 22.69 21.87 -9.84
N THR A 600 22.33 23.04 -9.31
CA THR A 600 21.72 24.13 -10.12
C THR A 600 22.76 24.92 -10.94
N SER A 601 24.02 24.93 -10.49
CA SER A 601 25.11 25.70 -11.10
C SER A 601 25.65 25.11 -12.42
N GLN A 602 25.37 23.84 -12.73
CA GLN A 602 25.78 23.22 -14.00
C GLN A 602 24.83 23.55 -15.18
N THR A 603 23.57 23.91 -14.91
CA THR A 603 22.59 24.22 -15.97
C THR A 603 22.73 25.61 -16.59
N HIS A 604 23.46 26.54 -15.96
CA HIS A 604 23.62 27.90 -16.48
C HIS A 604 24.82 28.11 -17.41
N GLN A 605 25.65 27.07 -17.66
CA GLN A 605 26.82 27.20 -18.54
C GLN A 605 26.58 26.84 -20.02
N HIS A 606 25.37 26.43 -20.43
CA HIS A 606 25.09 26.00 -21.81
C HIS A 606 24.09 26.85 -22.61
N THR A 607 23.66 28.00 -22.11
CA THR A 607 22.94 29.01 -22.92
C THR A 607 23.75 30.30 -22.96
N GLY A 608 24.77 30.30 -23.80
CA GLY A 608 25.65 31.45 -24.00
C GLY A 608 26.64 31.15 -25.12
N LEU A 609 26.15 31.08 -26.35
CA LEU A 609 26.85 31.44 -27.59
C LEU A 609 25.82 31.66 -28.70
#